data_AF-A0A7R9U979-F1
#
_entry.id   AF-A0A7R9U979-F1
#
_cell.length_a   1.000
_cell.length_b   1.000
_cell.length_c   1.000
_cell.angle_alpha   90.00
_cell.angle_beta   90.00
_cell.angle_gamma   90.00
#
_symmetry.space_group_name_H-M   'P 1'
#
loop_
_entity.id
_entity.type
_entity.pdbx_description
1 polymer ?
#
loop_
_entity_poly.entity_id
_entity_poly.type
_entity_poly.pdbx_seq_one_letter_code
_entity_poly.pdbx_strand_id
1 'polypeptide(L)'
;QSTTRRDAIFRRFRETYPELQAVGTVTLFLSSFPSRLFTQVLFNLWSMTEPDSWSRSACVLVQKGNGSEDVIAFASVTARQDSFATITLDCFGSRVLVGRALYAIKDAVELFPGVDIRGFEAPCRAGALERLQLKDIKNLDAGVDAREAPFALDVLHALGLGSDISPQSPSLQKQPSFSEV
;
A
#
# COMPACT_ATOMS: atom_id res chain seq x y z
N GLN A 1 -16.04 -21.37 3.85
CA GLN A 1 -16.46 -20.87 5.18
C GLN A 1 -15.50 -19.81 5.76
N SER A 2 -14.18 -19.91 5.58
CA SER A 2 -13.22 -18.87 6.05
C SER A 2 -13.35 -17.51 5.34
N THR A 3 -13.63 -17.49 4.03
CA THR A 3 -13.91 -16.26 3.27
C THR A 3 -15.09 -15.49 3.87
N THR A 4 -16.20 -16.15 4.15
CA THR A 4 -17.39 -15.53 4.77
C THR A 4 -17.13 -14.79 6.09
N ARG A 5 -16.18 -15.23 6.93
CA ARG A 5 -15.90 -14.58 8.22
C ARG A 5 -15.08 -13.31 8.06
N ARG A 6 -14.03 -13.33 7.22
CA ARG A 6 -13.29 -12.12 6.83
C ARG A 6 -14.20 -11.09 6.18
N ASP A 7 -15.02 -11.53 5.23
CA ASP A 7 -15.98 -10.68 4.52
C ASP A 7 -16.91 -9.97 5.50
N ALA A 8 -17.42 -10.71 6.50
CA ALA A 8 -18.26 -10.16 7.55
C ALA A 8 -17.52 -9.15 8.44
N ILE A 9 -16.27 -9.43 8.83
CA ILE A 9 -15.46 -8.50 9.63
C ILE A 9 -15.19 -7.21 8.84
N PHE A 10 -14.74 -7.32 7.59
CA PHE A 10 -14.47 -6.15 6.76
C PHE A 10 -15.74 -5.33 6.51
N ARG A 11 -16.87 -5.99 6.24
CA ARG A 11 -18.17 -5.32 6.12
C ARG A 11 -18.56 -4.61 7.42
N ARG A 12 -18.36 -5.24 8.58
CA ARG A 12 -18.61 -4.62 9.88
C ARG A 12 -17.79 -3.35 10.07
N PHE A 13 -16.51 -3.33 9.70
CA PHE A 13 -15.71 -2.10 9.75
C PHE A 13 -16.30 -0.99 8.86
N ARG A 14 -16.76 -1.32 7.65
CA ARG A 14 -17.42 -0.34 6.77
C ARG A 14 -18.73 0.21 7.35
N GLU A 15 -19.47 -0.61 8.08
CA GLU A 15 -20.71 -0.20 8.75
C GLU A 15 -20.45 0.59 10.03
N THR A 16 -19.39 0.25 10.78
CA THR A 16 -19.00 0.92 12.03
C THR A 16 -18.32 2.26 11.80
N TYR A 17 -17.51 2.39 10.74
CA TYR A 17 -16.74 3.60 10.43
C TYR A 17 -17.08 4.17 9.04
N PRO A 18 -18.35 4.57 8.80
CA PRO A 18 -18.79 5.07 7.50
C PRO A 18 -18.14 6.40 7.10
N GLU A 19 -17.60 7.15 8.05
CA GLU A 19 -16.88 8.40 7.84
C GLU A 19 -15.50 8.20 7.18
N LEU A 20 -14.93 7.00 7.28
CA LEU A 20 -13.67 6.67 6.63
C LEU A 20 -13.90 6.50 5.13
N GLN A 21 -13.43 7.48 4.35
CA GLN A 21 -13.59 7.46 2.90
C GLN A 21 -12.76 6.36 2.25
N ALA A 22 -13.29 5.80 1.16
CA ALA A 22 -12.55 4.86 0.34
C ALA A 22 -11.31 5.55 -0.24
N VAL A 23 -10.14 4.96 0.01
CA VAL A 23 -8.86 5.41 -0.56
C VAL A 23 -8.70 4.85 -1.98
N GLY A 24 -9.12 3.60 -2.17
CA GLY A 24 -9.12 2.92 -3.46
C GLY A 24 -8.77 1.45 -3.34
N THR A 25 -8.93 0.75 -4.47
CA THR A 25 -8.56 -0.67 -4.61
C THR A 25 -7.33 -0.81 -5.49
N VAL A 26 -6.25 -1.39 -4.96
CA VAL A 26 -5.02 -1.67 -5.71
C VAL A 26 -4.92 -3.17 -5.97
N THR A 27 -4.63 -3.58 -7.20
CA THR A 27 -4.31 -4.98 -7.51
C THR A 27 -2.89 -5.06 -8.03
N LEU A 28 -2.02 -5.76 -7.32
CA LEU A 28 -0.66 -6.10 -7.73
C LEU A 28 -0.68 -7.40 -8.54
N PHE A 29 0.04 -7.41 -9.65
CA PHE A 29 0.25 -8.61 -10.46
C PHE A 29 1.64 -9.17 -10.20
N LEU A 30 1.72 -10.45 -9.89
CA LEU A 30 2.94 -11.19 -9.65
C LEU A 30 3.22 -12.15 -10.80
N SER A 31 4.49 -12.52 -10.95
CA SER A 31 4.93 -13.52 -11.92
C SER A 31 4.55 -14.95 -11.56
N SER A 32 4.48 -15.25 -10.26
CA SER A 32 4.01 -16.52 -9.70
C SER A 32 3.55 -16.29 -8.25
N PHE A 33 2.91 -17.29 -7.63
CA PHE A 33 2.42 -17.19 -6.25
C PHE A 33 2.85 -18.40 -5.41
N PRO A 34 4.05 -18.38 -4.79
CA PRO A 34 4.45 -19.43 -3.88
C PRO A 34 3.46 -19.59 -2.72
N SER A 35 3.22 -20.83 -2.30
CA SER A 35 2.24 -21.12 -1.24
C SER A 35 2.51 -20.42 0.10
N ARG A 36 3.77 -20.09 0.39
CA ARG A 36 4.20 -19.39 1.60
C ARG A 36 4.29 -17.87 1.45
N LEU A 37 4.16 -17.33 0.24
CA LEU A 37 4.28 -15.89 -0.01
C LEU A 37 3.29 -15.10 0.85
N PHE A 38 2.02 -15.48 0.82
CA PHE A 38 1.00 -14.77 1.58
C PHE A 38 1.19 -14.91 3.09
N THR A 39 1.70 -16.05 3.57
CA THR A 39 2.06 -16.23 4.98
C THR A 39 3.16 -15.25 5.38
N GLN A 40 4.14 -15.00 4.51
CA GLN A 40 5.18 -14.00 4.77
C GLN A 40 4.62 -12.57 4.77
N VAL A 41 3.69 -12.25 3.86
CA VAL A 41 2.95 -10.96 3.88
C VAL A 41 2.21 -10.78 5.21
N LEU A 42 1.50 -11.81 5.68
CA LEU A 42 0.81 -11.79 6.97
C LEU A 42 1.77 -11.57 8.14
N PHE A 43 2.95 -12.20 8.12
CA PHE A 43 3.96 -12.01 9.15
C PHE A 43 4.43 -10.54 9.21
N ASN A 44 4.72 -9.93 8.06
CA ASN A 44 5.14 -8.53 7.97
C ASN A 44 4.02 -7.55 8.42
N LEU A 45 2.76 -7.95 8.32
CA LEU A 45 1.59 -7.14 8.67
C LEU A 45 0.91 -7.57 9.99
N TRP A 46 1.54 -8.45 10.76
CA TRP A 46 0.92 -9.12 11.89
C TRP A 46 0.36 -8.14 12.93
N SER A 47 1.12 -7.09 13.26
CA SER A 47 0.72 -6.08 14.26
C SER A 47 -0.49 -5.24 13.85
N MET A 48 -0.85 -5.22 12.57
CA MET A 48 -2.01 -4.50 12.04
C MET A 48 -3.13 -5.46 11.64
N THR A 49 -2.91 -6.76 11.70
CA THR A 49 -3.91 -7.75 11.27
C THR A 49 -4.98 -7.89 12.35
N GLU A 50 -6.23 -7.64 11.97
CA GLU A 50 -7.35 -7.78 12.89
C GLU A 50 -7.48 -9.26 13.34
N PRO A 51 -7.67 -9.53 14.64
CA PRO A 51 -7.88 -10.89 15.13
C PRO A 51 -9.01 -11.61 14.39
N ASP A 52 -8.82 -12.91 14.13
CA ASP A 52 -9.78 -13.76 13.41
C ASP A 52 -10.16 -13.31 11.99
N SER A 53 -9.47 -12.32 11.42
CA SER A 53 -9.74 -11.81 10.08
C SER A 53 -8.89 -12.44 8.98
N TRP A 54 -7.88 -13.24 9.36
CA TRP A 54 -6.90 -13.79 8.42
C TRP A 54 -7.23 -15.22 7.98
N SER A 55 -6.69 -15.58 6.82
CA SER A 55 -6.76 -16.90 6.19
C SER A 55 -5.51 -17.13 5.34
N ARG A 56 -5.43 -18.28 4.65
CA ARG A 56 -4.29 -18.60 3.77
C ARG A 56 -4.08 -17.61 2.61
N SER A 57 -5.09 -16.82 2.27
CA SER A 57 -5.06 -15.93 1.12
C SER A 57 -5.79 -14.62 1.33
N ALA A 58 -6.11 -14.25 2.58
CA ALA A 58 -6.70 -12.94 2.87
C ALA A 58 -6.49 -12.52 4.32
N CYS A 59 -6.52 -11.22 4.59
CA CYS A 59 -6.66 -10.65 5.93
C CYS A 59 -7.39 -9.30 5.90
N VAL A 60 -7.77 -8.83 7.08
CA VAL A 60 -8.17 -7.44 7.32
C VAL A 60 -7.06 -6.76 8.12
N LEU A 61 -6.65 -5.58 7.68
CA LEU A 61 -5.72 -4.72 8.37
C LEU A 61 -6.50 -3.58 9.04
N VAL A 62 -6.07 -3.18 10.22
CA VAL A 62 -6.64 -2.08 10.99
C VAL A 62 -5.48 -1.21 11.49
N GLN A 63 -5.61 0.09 11.27
CA GLN A 63 -4.73 1.10 11.85
C GLN A 63 -5.53 1.90 12.87
N LYS A 64 -5.07 1.87 14.12
CA LYS A 64 -5.61 2.68 15.20
C LYS A 64 -4.87 4.02 15.31
N GLY A 65 -5.55 5.03 15.87
CA GLY A 65 -4.94 6.31 16.20
C GLY A 65 -3.82 6.16 17.24
N ASN A 66 -2.87 7.10 17.27
CA ASN A 66 -1.80 7.08 18.27
C ASN A 66 -2.39 7.22 19.69
N GLY A 67 -2.31 6.14 20.47
CA GLY A 67 -2.83 6.10 21.83
C GLY A 67 -4.36 6.08 21.94
N SER A 68 -5.08 5.86 20.84
CA SER A 68 -6.53 5.70 20.83
C SER A 68 -6.93 4.31 20.35
N GLU A 69 -8.07 3.83 20.82
CA GLU A 69 -8.75 2.65 20.26
C GLU A 69 -9.49 2.96 18.95
N ASP A 70 -9.59 4.24 18.58
CA ASP A 70 -10.25 4.68 17.36
C ASP A 70 -9.53 4.17 16.12
N VAL A 71 -10.29 3.57 15.21
CA VAL A 71 -9.81 3.12 13.91
C VAL A 71 -9.73 4.31 12.98
N ILE A 72 -8.54 4.60 12.47
CA ILE A 72 -8.29 5.69 11.53
C ILE A 72 -8.13 5.21 10.09
N ALA A 73 -7.90 3.91 9.89
CA ALA A 73 -7.87 3.27 8.59
C ALA A 73 -8.10 1.77 8.73
N PHE A 74 -8.66 1.17 7.69
CA PHE A 74 -8.73 -0.28 7.57
C PHE A 74 -8.62 -0.70 6.11
N ALA A 75 -8.16 -1.92 5.88
CA ALA A 75 -7.99 -2.46 4.54
C ALA A 75 -8.28 -3.95 4.50
N SER A 76 -8.71 -4.47 3.35
CA SER A 76 -8.65 -5.90 3.11
C SER A 76 -7.56 -6.23 2.11
N VAL A 77 -6.72 -7.21 2.45
CA VAL A 77 -5.73 -7.78 1.55
C VAL A 77 -6.22 -9.16 1.13
N THR A 78 -6.27 -9.44 -0.16
CA THR A 78 -6.69 -10.74 -0.71
C THR A 78 -5.72 -11.20 -1.79
N ALA A 79 -5.30 -12.44 -1.74
CA ALA A 79 -4.47 -13.11 -2.73
C ALA A 79 -5.28 -14.09 -3.58
N ARG A 80 -4.99 -14.13 -4.89
CA ARG A 80 -5.55 -15.13 -5.82
C ARG A 80 -4.45 -15.80 -6.64
N GLN A 81 -4.67 -17.08 -6.95
CA GLN A 81 -3.69 -17.96 -7.63
C GLN A 81 -4.27 -18.62 -8.90
N ASP A 82 -5.49 -18.26 -9.30
CA ASP A 82 -6.29 -18.98 -10.29
C ASP A 82 -5.84 -18.74 -11.74
N SER A 83 -5.80 -17.48 -12.18
CA SER A 83 -5.47 -17.12 -13.57
C SER A 83 -4.41 -16.03 -13.67
N PHE A 84 -4.31 -15.19 -12.63
CA PHE A 84 -3.25 -14.21 -12.45
C PHE A 84 -2.83 -14.28 -10.99
N ALA A 85 -1.54 -14.48 -10.72
CA ALA A 85 -1.02 -14.39 -9.36
C ALA A 85 -1.19 -12.94 -8.91
N THR A 86 -2.14 -12.66 -8.03
CA THR A 86 -2.43 -11.28 -7.61
C THR A 86 -2.55 -11.12 -6.11
N ILE A 87 -2.27 -9.88 -5.66
CA ILE A 87 -2.62 -9.40 -4.33
C ILE A 87 -3.43 -8.12 -4.50
N THR A 88 -4.67 -8.13 -4.02
CA THR A 88 -5.58 -6.98 -4.05
C THR A 88 -5.69 -6.37 -2.66
N LEU A 89 -5.61 -5.05 -2.58
CA LEU A 89 -5.79 -4.24 -1.39
C LEU A 89 -7.00 -3.32 -1.58
N ASP A 90 -8.01 -3.42 -0.73
CA ASP A 90 -9.15 -2.51 -0.71
C ASP A 90 -9.10 -1.66 0.57
N CYS A 91 -8.81 -0.37 0.45
CA CYS A 91 -8.36 0.48 1.56
C CYS A 91 -9.29 1.67 1.84
N PHE A 92 -9.45 2.00 3.12
CA PHE A 92 -10.29 3.09 3.63
C PHE A 92 -9.52 3.93 4.66
N GLY A 93 -9.79 5.23 4.71
CA GLY A 93 -9.17 6.18 5.64
C GLY A 93 -7.78 6.65 5.19
N SER A 94 -6.71 6.05 5.74
CA SER A 94 -5.35 6.58 5.63
C SER A 94 -4.53 5.97 4.48
N ARG A 95 -3.88 6.85 3.69
CA ARG A 95 -2.86 6.47 2.69
C ARG A 95 -1.64 5.77 3.28
N VAL A 96 -1.35 6.00 4.56
CA VAL A 96 -0.22 5.37 5.26
C VAL A 96 -0.40 3.86 5.33
N LEU A 97 -1.64 3.39 5.51
CA LEU A 97 -1.96 1.96 5.53
C LEU A 97 -1.68 1.30 4.18
N VAL A 98 -2.04 1.98 3.09
CA VAL A 98 -1.74 1.52 1.71
C VAL A 98 -0.24 1.35 1.53
N GLY A 99 0.54 2.39 1.83
CA GLY A 99 2.00 2.35 1.71
C GLY A 99 2.62 1.20 2.52
N ARG A 100 2.26 1.08 3.81
CA ARG A 100 2.75 0.00 4.68
C ARG A 100 2.44 -1.39 4.14
N ALA A 101 1.23 -1.59 3.61
CA ALA A 101 0.83 -2.86 3.04
C ALA A 101 1.62 -3.19 1.76
N LEU A 102 1.84 -2.20 0.88
CA LEU A 102 2.66 -2.38 -0.34
C LEU A 102 4.13 -2.70 -0.01
N TYR A 103 4.72 -2.00 0.97
CA TYR A 103 6.07 -2.29 1.44
C TYR A 103 6.19 -3.70 2.03
N ALA A 104 5.24 -4.09 2.88
CA ALA A 104 5.22 -5.43 3.44
C ALA A 104 5.11 -6.53 2.36
N ILE A 105 4.36 -6.26 1.29
CA ILE A 105 4.26 -7.16 0.14
C ILE A 105 5.57 -7.23 -0.64
N LYS A 106 6.22 -6.08 -0.91
CA LYS A 106 7.54 -6.05 -1.56
C LYS A 106 8.54 -6.89 -0.77
N ASP A 107 8.68 -6.61 0.51
CA ASP A 107 9.68 -7.24 1.36
C ASP A 107 9.40 -8.75 1.49
N ALA A 108 8.12 -9.15 1.47
CA ALA A 108 7.76 -10.55 1.39
C ALA A 108 8.17 -11.17 0.04
N VAL A 109 7.93 -10.50 -1.09
CA VAL A 109 8.28 -10.96 -2.44
C VAL A 109 9.80 -11.13 -2.60
N GLU A 110 10.61 -10.21 -2.07
CA GLU A 110 12.07 -10.26 -2.16
C GLU A 110 12.69 -11.52 -1.52
N LEU A 111 11.96 -12.19 -0.62
CA LEU A 111 12.38 -13.44 0.00
C LEU A 111 12.13 -14.68 -0.88
N PHE A 112 11.46 -14.55 -2.02
CA PHE A 112 11.13 -15.66 -2.93
C PHE A 112 11.79 -15.46 -4.30
N PRO A 113 12.96 -16.09 -4.55
CA PRO A 113 13.62 -16.04 -5.84
C PRO A 113 12.69 -16.48 -6.99
N GLY A 114 12.67 -15.71 -8.08
CA GLY A 114 11.81 -15.97 -9.24
C GLY A 114 10.37 -15.46 -9.09
N VAL A 115 10.06 -14.71 -8.03
CA VAL A 115 8.81 -13.96 -7.89
C VAL A 115 9.09 -12.47 -8.11
N ASP A 116 8.66 -11.97 -9.26
CA ASP A 116 8.63 -10.53 -9.54
C ASP A 116 7.22 -9.95 -9.46
N ILE A 117 7.12 -8.70 -9.02
CA ILE A 117 5.94 -7.85 -9.26
C ILE A 117 6.02 -7.41 -10.73
N ARG A 118 4.96 -7.67 -11.51
CA ARG A 118 4.90 -7.36 -12.95
C ARG A 118 4.25 -6.01 -13.25
N GLY A 119 3.41 -5.53 -12.35
CA GLY A 119 2.71 -4.27 -12.48
C GLY A 119 1.56 -4.19 -11.49
N PHE A 120 0.74 -3.15 -11.63
CA PHE A 120 -0.42 -2.94 -10.79
C PHE A 120 -1.58 -2.30 -11.55
N GLU A 121 -2.78 -2.43 -10.98
CA GLU A 121 -3.97 -1.68 -11.34
C GLU A 121 -4.43 -0.87 -10.12
N ALA A 122 -4.70 0.41 -10.30
CA ALA A 122 -5.26 1.28 -9.28
C ALA A 122 -6.28 2.23 -9.93
N PRO A 123 -7.35 2.66 -9.23
CA PRO A 123 -8.24 3.69 -9.73
C PRO A 123 -7.47 5.00 -9.88
N CYS A 124 -7.26 5.47 -11.11
CA CYS A 124 -6.68 6.79 -11.32
C CYS A 124 -7.70 7.87 -10.95
N ARG A 125 -7.23 9.02 -10.45
CA ARG A 125 -8.05 10.23 -10.15
C ARG A 125 -8.96 10.66 -11.31
N ALA A 126 -8.67 10.27 -12.54
CA ALA A 126 -9.45 10.58 -13.73
C ALA A 126 -10.58 9.58 -14.06
N GLY A 127 -10.85 8.58 -13.22
CA GLY A 127 -11.93 7.60 -13.44
C GLY A 127 -11.61 6.49 -14.46
N ALA A 128 -10.38 6.45 -14.98
CA ALA A 128 -9.87 5.35 -15.79
C ALA A 128 -9.07 4.37 -14.90
N LEU A 129 -9.28 3.06 -15.08
CA LEU A 129 -8.41 2.02 -14.54
C LEU A 129 -7.18 1.94 -15.44
N GLU A 130 -6.03 2.48 -14.99
CA GLU A 130 -4.77 2.30 -15.71
C GLU A 130 -4.03 1.08 -15.15
N ARG A 131 -3.71 0.15 -16.06
CA ARG A 131 -2.80 -0.95 -15.76
C ARG A 131 -1.39 -0.51 -16.10
N LEU A 132 -0.63 -0.11 -15.09
CA LEU A 132 0.76 0.30 -15.27
C LEU A 132 1.66 -0.95 -15.20
N GLN A 133 2.34 -1.28 -16.30
CA GLN A 133 3.38 -2.30 -16.28
C GLN A 133 4.66 -1.68 -15.72
N LEU A 134 5.38 -2.42 -14.87
CA LEU A 134 6.65 -1.93 -14.27
C LEU A 134 7.73 -1.56 -15.30
N LYS A 135 7.62 -2.08 -16.54
CA LYS A 135 8.52 -1.71 -17.64
C LYS A 135 8.31 -0.28 -18.15
N ASP A 136 7.12 0.28 -17.97
CA ASP A 136 6.76 1.63 -18.39
C ASP A 136 7.14 2.69 -17.34
N ILE A 137 7.53 2.24 -16.14
CA ILE A 137 7.96 3.07 -15.00
C ILE A 137 9.47 3.29 -15.05
N LYS A 138 9.97 3.88 -16.15
CA LYS A 138 11.40 4.23 -16.28
C LYS A 138 11.71 5.71 -16.15
N ASN A 139 10.72 6.60 -16.07
CA ASN A 139 10.96 8.04 -16.12
C ASN A 139 10.09 8.83 -15.12
N LEU A 140 10.29 8.63 -13.82
CA LEU A 140 9.99 9.65 -12.82
C LEU A 140 11.32 10.06 -12.19
N ASP A 141 11.94 11.06 -12.81
CA ASP A 141 13.24 11.60 -12.46
C ASP A 141 13.26 12.17 -11.04
N ALA A 142 14.30 11.74 -10.32
CA ALA A 142 15.11 12.48 -9.34
C ALA A 142 14.40 13.44 -8.36
N GLY A 143 14.30 13.03 -7.10
CA GLY A 143 14.05 14.00 -6.02
C GLY A 143 13.74 13.48 -4.61
N VAL A 144 13.78 12.17 -4.34
CA VAL A 144 13.49 11.62 -3.00
C VAL A 144 14.48 10.50 -2.71
N ASP A 145 15.08 10.52 -1.51
CA ASP A 145 16.04 9.53 -1.02
C ASP A 145 15.63 8.10 -1.38
N ALA A 146 16.32 7.54 -2.39
CA ALA A 146 15.99 6.29 -3.07
C ALA A 146 16.34 5.04 -2.25
N ARG A 147 15.78 4.94 -1.04
CA ARG A 147 15.62 3.67 -0.29
C ARG A 147 14.17 3.17 -0.29
N GLU A 148 13.29 3.93 -0.92
CA GLU A 148 11.86 3.66 -1.04
C GLU A 148 11.55 2.84 -2.32
N ALA A 149 10.57 1.95 -2.24
CA ALA A 149 10.18 1.06 -3.32
C ALA A 149 9.52 1.89 -4.43
N PRO A 150 10.11 2.02 -5.63
CA PRO A 150 9.60 2.93 -6.67
C PRO A 150 8.12 2.69 -6.98
N PHE A 151 7.73 1.41 -7.10
CA PHE A 151 6.35 1.02 -7.39
C PHE A 151 5.34 1.41 -6.29
N ALA A 152 5.75 1.47 -5.02
CA ALA A 152 4.85 1.83 -3.94
C ALA A 152 4.50 3.32 -4.01
N LEU A 153 5.49 4.15 -4.36
CA LEU A 153 5.29 5.58 -4.65
C LEU A 153 4.41 5.76 -5.90
N ASP A 154 4.63 4.97 -6.95
CA ASP A 154 3.80 5.02 -8.16
C ASP A 154 2.34 4.64 -7.89
N VAL A 155 2.11 3.60 -7.07
CA VAL A 155 0.75 3.22 -6.64
C VAL A 155 0.11 4.35 -5.83
N LEU A 156 0.84 4.93 -4.88
CA LEU A 156 0.34 6.08 -4.11
C LEU A 156 0.05 7.28 -5.02
N HIS A 157 0.90 7.55 -6.01
CA HIS A 157 0.69 8.60 -7.00
C HIS A 157 -0.54 8.33 -7.87
N ALA A 158 -0.70 7.11 -8.38
CA ALA A 158 -1.85 6.68 -9.20
C ALA A 158 -3.18 6.83 -8.44
N LEU A 159 -3.19 6.48 -7.16
CA LEU A 159 -4.33 6.72 -6.26
C LEU A 159 -4.56 8.21 -5.95
N GLY A 160 -3.71 9.11 -6.44
CA GLY A 160 -3.78 10.53 -6.12
C GLY A 160 -3.40 10.85 -4.67
N LEU A 161 -2.59 10.00 -4.05
CA LEU A 161 -2.12 10.13 -2.68
C LEU A 161 -0.66 10.63 -2.62
N GLY A 162 0.01 10.70 -3.78
CA GLY A 162 1.44 11.00 -3.93
C GLY A 162 1.83 12.47 -4.07
N SER A 163 0.96 13.44 -3.76
CA SER A 163 1.27 14.87 -3.92
C SER A 163 1.00 15.65 -2.63
N ASP A 164 2.02 15.74 -1.77
CA ASP A 164 2.27 16.82 -0.79
C ASP A 164 3.67 16.67 -0.13
N ILE A 165 4.64 16.12 -0.86
CA ILE A 165 6.06 16.17 -0.48
C ILE A 165 6.77 16.93 -1.59
N SER A 166 6.49 18.22 -1.71
CA SER A 166 7.54 19.10 -2.20
C SER A 166 8.59 19.15 -1.09
N PRO A 167 9.88 18.87 -1.36
CA PRO A 167 10.90 19.38 -0.48
C PRO A 167 10.73 20.91 -0.51
N GLN A 168 10.16 21.49 0.54
CA GLN A 168 10.51 22.86 0.83
C GLN A 168 12.02 22.82 1.05
N SER A 169 12.77 23.13 0.00
CA SER A 169 14.16 23.52 0.15
C SER A 169 14.15 24.57 1.25
N PRO A 170 14.83 24.37 2.39
CA PRO A 170 15.04 25.48 3.28
C PRO A 170 15.72 26.52 2.42
N SER A 171 15.04 27.65 2.23
CA SER A 171 15.64 28.80 1.59
C SER A 171 16.89 29.07 2.41
N LEU A 172 18.06 28.81 1.81
CA LEU A 172 19.35 29.21 2.36
C LEU A 172 19.22 30.71 2.65
N GLN A 173 18.95 31.04 3.91
CA GLN A 173 19.10 32.39 4.39
C GLN A 173 20.56 32.74 4.13
N LYS A 174 20.78 33.64 3.17
CA LYS A 174 22.07 34.26 2.90
C LYS A 174 22.65 34.67 4.25
N GLN A 175 23.73 34.01 4.66
CA GLN A 175 24.62 34.56 5.67
C GLN A 175 25.00 35.97 5.23
N PRO A 176 24.89 37.00 6.08
CA PRO A 176 25.55 38.25 5.80
C PRO A 176 27.06 37.98 5.75
N SER A 177 27.66 38.30 4.61
CA SER A 177 29.10 38.31 4.42
C SER A 177 29.71 39.31 5.39
N PHE A 178 30.57 38.83 6.29
CA PHE A 178 31.49 39.72 7.00
C PHE A 178 32.57 40.16 6.02
N SER A 179 32.59 41.45 5.69
CA SER A 179 33.77 42.17 5.22
C SER A 179 33.59 43.65 5.52
N GLU A 180 34.57 44.19 6.26
CA GLU A 180 34.95 45.60 6.41
C GLU A 180 34.03 46.51 7.23
N VAL A 181 34.35 46.71 8.52
CA VAL A 181 35.16 47.83 9.08
C VAL A 181 35.74 47.42 10.44
#